data_AF-W1YJR1-F1
#
_entry.id   AF-W1YJR1-F1
#
_cell.length_a   1.000
_cell.length_b   1.000
_cell.length_c   1.000
_cell.angle_alpha   90.00
_cell.angle_beta   90.00
_cell.angle_gamma   90.00
#
_symmetry.space_group_name_H-M   'P 1'
#
loop_
_entity.id
_entity.type
_entity.pdbx_description
1 polymer ?
#
loop_
_entity_poly.entity_id
_entity_poly.type
_entity_poly.pdbx_seq_one_letter_code
_entity_poly.pdbx_strand_id
1 'polypeptide(L)'
;MDPMLDMMGMQMLMEKYGDQAMAGMDHSQMMGHMGHGNMNHMNHGGKFDFHHANKINGQAFDMNKPMFAAAKGQYERWVISGV
;
A
#
# COMPACT_ATOMS: atom_id res chain seq x y z
N MET A 1 4.33 -2.78 0.05
CA MET A 1 3.44 -1.92 0.84
C MET A 1 3.34 -2.48 2.25
N ASP A 2 2.87 -1.72 3.25
CA ASP A 2 2.52 -2.31 4.55
C ASP A 2 1.15 -3.02 4.40
N PRO A 3 1.07 -4.35 4.55
CA PRO A 3 -0.18 -5.09 4.34
C PRO A 3 -1.32 -4.63 5.27
N MET A 4 -0.99 -4.10 6.45
CA MET A 4 -1.97 -3.60 7.40
C MET A 4 -2.54 -2.25 6.96
N LEU A 5 -1.71 -1.40 6.35
CA LEU A 5 -2.18 -0.16 5.73
C LEU A 5 -3.15 -0.45 4.60
N ASP A 6 -2.75 -1.31 3.67
CA ASP A 6 -3.58 -1.62 2.50
C ASP A 6 -4.94 -2.13 2.97
N MET A 7 -4.96 -3.06 3.93
CA MET A 7 -6.20 -3.56 4.53
C MET A 7 -7.06 -2.44 5.15
N MET A 8 -6.47 -1.54 5.94
CA MET A 8 -7.21 -0.44 6.57
C MET A 8 -7.76 0.56 5.55
N GLY A 9 -6.95 0.92 4.55
CA GLY A 9 -7.36 1.83 3.47
C GLY A 9 -8.50 1.23 2.64
N MET A 10 -8.41 -0.05 2.28
CA MET A 10 -9.47 -0.76 1.58
C MET A 10 -10.73 -0.91 2.45
N GLN A 11 -10.61 -1.18 3.74
CA GLN A 11 -11.76 -1.24 4.65
C GLN A 11 -12.50 0.09 4.73
N MET A 12 -11.80 1.21 4.94
CA MET A 12 -12.44 2.53 4.97
C MET A 12 -13.11 2.87 3.63
N LEU A 13 -12.50 2.47 2.51
CA LEU A 13 -13.09 2.64 1.18
C LEU A 13 -14.40 1.85 1.05
N MET A 14 -14.41 0.60 1.49
CA MET A 14 -15.59 -0.27 1.48
C MET A 14 -16.67 0.20 2.44
N GLU A 15 -16.32 0.66 3.64
CA GLU A 15 -17.28 1.23 4.60
C GLU A 15 -18.00 2.45 4.01
N LYS A 16 -17.29 3.27 3.22
CA LYS A 16 -17.86 4.50 2.66
C LYS A 16 -18.68 4.28 1.39
N TYR A 17 -18.25 3.36 0.51
CA TYR A 17 -18.82 3.21 -0.83
C TYR A 17 -19.44 1.83 -1.10
N GLY A 18 -19.35 0.89 -0.15
CA GLY A 18 -19.87 -0.47 -0.28
C GLY A 18 -19.25 -1.22 -1.46
N ASP A 19 -19.97 -2.21 -1.98
CA ASP A 19 -19.51 -3.06 -3.09
C ASP A 19 -19.17 -2.28 -4.36
N GLN A 20 -19.72 -1.08 -4.54
CA GLN A 20 -19.43 -0.20 -5.66
C GLN A 20 -17.96 0.24 -5.69
N ALA A 21 -17.27 0.28 -4.54
CA ALA A 21 -15.85 0.60 -4.48
C ALA A 21 -14.95 -0.44 -5.16
N MET A 22 -15.44 -1.66 -5.35
CA MET A 22 -14.70 -2.77 -5.99
C MET A 22 -15.29 -3.17 -7.35
N ALA A 23 -16.25 -2.40 -7.87
CA ALA A 23 -16.86 -2.68 -9.16
C ALA A 23 -15.80 -2.67 -10.28
N GLY A 24 -15.71 -3.77 -11.03
CA GLY A 24 -14.76 -3.92 -12.13
C GLY A 24 -13.37 -4.44 -11.73
N MET A 25 -13.13 -4.74 -10.46
CA MET A 25 -11.94 -5.48 -10.04
C MET A 25 -12.11 -6.99 -10.27
N ASP A 26 -10.99 -7.67 -10.51
CA ASP A 26 -11.00 -9.12 -10.76
C ASP A 26 -11.52 -9.88 -9.52
N HIS A 27 -12.26 -10.96 -9.77
CA HIS A 27 -12.88 -11.77 -8.71
C HIS A 27 -11.85 -12.35 -7.71
N SER A 28 -10.60 -12.55 -8.15
CA SER A 28 -9.50 -13.00 -7.29
C SER A 28 -9.11 -11.97 -6.22
N GLN A 29 -9.31 -10.67 -6.49
CA GLN A 29 -9.03 -9.57 -5.57
C GLN A 29 -10.18 -9.38 -4.55
N MET A 30 -11.40 -9.84 -4.88
CA MET A 30 -12.56 -9.74 -3.99
C MET A 30 -12.57 -10.79 -2.87
N MET A 31 -12.03 -11.99 -3.10
CA MET A 31 -12.11 -13.12 -2.14
C MET A 31 -11.34 -12.88 -0.83
N GLY A 32 -10.42 -11.91 -0.79
CA GLY A 32 -9.63 -11.58 0.41
C GLY A 32 -10.36 -10.72 1.45
N HIS A 33 -11.51 -10.13 1.11
CA HIS A 33 -12.16 -9.09 1.91
C HIS A 33 -13.48 -9.51 2.59
N MET A 34 -13.96 -10.75 2.40
CA MET A 34 -15.19 -11.26 3.04
C MET A 34 -15.06 -11.61 4.53
N GLY A 35 -13.93 -11.30 5.16
CA GLY A 35 -13.76 -11.40 6.61
C GLY A 35 -14.16 -10.09 7.29
N HIS A 36 -15.44 -9.93 7.62
CA HIS A 36 -15.93 -8.86 8.52
C HIS A 36 -15.51 -9.17 9.98
N GLY A 37 -14.20 -9.37 10.18
CA GLY A 37 -13.59 -9.54 11.47
C GLY A 37 -13.49 -8.18 12.13
N ASN A 38 -14.22 -8.02 13.22
CA ASN A 38 -14.17 -6.91 14.15
C ASN A 38 -12.71 -6.44 14.35
N MET A 39 -12.28 -5.38 13.64
CA MET A 39 -11.02 -4.66 13.92
C MET A 39 -11.23 -3.86 15.20
N ASN A 40 -11.40 -4.62 16.27
CA ASN A 40 -11.68 -4.16 17.60
C ASN A 40 -10.44 -3.41 18.08
N HIS A 41 -10.46 -2.08 18.01
CA HIS A 41 -9.67 -1.20 18.87
C HIS A 41 -8.24 -1.69 19.14
N MET A 42 -7.47 -2.03 18.10
CA MET A 42 -6.06 -2.38 18.29
C MET A 42 -5.33 -1.12 18.76
N ASN A 43 -5.16 -1.05 20.08
CA ASN A 43 -4.35 -0.08 20.80
C ASN A 43 -2.89 -0.28 20.40
N HIS A 44 -2.51 0.23 19.23
CA HIS A 44 -1.12 0.41 18.88
C HIS A 44 -0.65 1.71 19.51
N GLY A 45 0.22 1.60 20.51
CA GLY A 45 0.90 2.74 21.10
C GLY A 45 1.55 3.59 20.00
N GLY A 46 1.06 4.82 19.85
CA GLY A 46 1.50 5.77 18.84
C GLY A 46 0.63 5.74 17.58
N LYS A 47 0.09 6.92 17.22
CA LYS A 47 -0.60 7.19 15.94
C LYS A 47 0.25 6.63 14.79
N PHE A 48 -0.22 5.56 14.14
CA PHE A 48 0.42 5.01 12.94
C PHE A 48 0.56 6.12 11.89
N ASP A 49 1.76 6.32 11.36
CA ASP A 49 2.04 7.42 10.42
C ASP A 49 1.89 6.98 8.97
N PHE A 50 0.75 7.32 8.39
CA PHE A 50 0.43 7.05 6.98
C PHE A 50 1.31 7.83 6.00
N HIS A 51 1.95 8.92 6.41
CA HIS A 51 2.71 9.78 5.49
C HIS A 51 3.95 9.10 4.92
N HIS A 52 4.48 8.05 5.58
CA HIS A 52 5.70 7.34 5.17
C HIS A 52 5.48 5.83 4.96
N ALA A 53 4.23 5.38 4.86
CA ALA A 53 3.92 3.96 4.80
C ALA A 53 4.18 3.34 3.40
N ASN A 54 4.09 4.14 2.34
CA ASN A 54 4.40 3.72 0.97
C ASN A 54 5.91 3.74 0.72
N LYS A 55 6.43 2.72 0.02
CA LYS A 55 7.86 2.45 -0.09
C LYS A 55 8.26 1.98 -1.48
N ILE A 56 9.48 2.32 -1.89
CA ILE A 56 10.19 1.70 -3.02
C ILE A 56 11.45 1.04 -2.44
N ASN A 57 11.72 -0.20 -2.81
CA ASN A 57 12.86 -0.97 -2.28
C ASN A 57 12.92 -0.98 -0.73
N GLY A 58 11.74 -1.02 -0.08
CA GLY A 58 11.60 -1.06 1.37
C GLY A 58 11.83 0.29 2.10
N GLN A 59 12.01 1.40 1.37
CA GLN A 59 12.26 2.72 1.96
C GLN A 59 11.18 3.72 1.51
N ALA A 60 10.70 4.53 2.44
CA ALA A 60 9.93 5.73 2.12
C ALA A 60 10.85 6.74 1.44
N PHE A 61 10.27 7.71 0.72
CA PHE A 61 11.06 8.76 0.08
C PHE A 61 11.82 9.60 1.12
N ASP A 62 13.12 9.77 0.90
CA ASP A 62 13.99 10.67 1.68
C ASP A 62 14.67 11.65 0.72
N MET A 63 14.30 12.93 0.84
CA MET A 63 14.83 13.99 -0.03
C MET A 63 16.33 14.24 0.18
N ASN A 64 16.87 13.85 1.34
CA ASN A 64 18.28 14.08 1.67
C ASN A 64 19.19 12.92 1.23
N LYS A 65 18.61 11.84 0.70
CA LYS A 65 19.36 10.63 0.36
C LYS A 65 18.91 10.03 -0.98
N PRO A 66 19.65 10.33 -2.07
CA PRO A 66 19.48 9.61 -3.33
C PRO A 66 19.70 8.10 -3.13
N MET A 67 18.85 7.27 -3.73
CA MET A 67 18.94 5.80 -3.59
C MET A 67 20.09 5.20 -4.40
N PHE A 68 20.40 5.76 -5.56
CA PHE A 68 21.50 5.34 -6.44
C PHE A 68 21.87 6.48 -7.43
N ALA A 69 22.97 6.31 -8.16
CA ALA A 69 23.39 7.19 -9.25
C ALA A 69 23.44 6.37 -10.56
N ALA A 70 22.52 6.65 -11.49
CA ALA A 70 22.46 5.97 -12.78
C ALA A 70 23.62 6.38 -13.71
N ALA A 71 23.98 5.50 -14.65
CA ALA A 71 25.05 5.75 -15.59
C ALA A 71 24.65 6.79 -16.64
N LYS A 72 25.49 7.82 -16.82
CA LYS A 72 25.26 8.85 -17.85
C LYS A 72 25.57 8.30 -19.24
N GLY A 73 24.62 8.45 -20.17
CA GLY A 73 24.81 8.10 -21.58
C GLY A 73 24.79 6.59 -21.87
N GLN A 74 24.35 5.78 -20.91
CA GLN A 74 24.16 4.33 -21.07
C GLN A 74 22.68 4.00 -20.95
N TYR A 75 22.21 3.07 -21.76
CA TYR A 75 20.87 2.53 -21.60
C TYR A 75 20.83 1.59 -20.39
N GLU A 76 19.84 1.79 -19.54
CA GLU A 76 19.54 0.91 -18.41
C GLU A 76 18.14 0.36 -18.57
N ARG A 77 17.92 -0.89 -18.10
CA ARG A 77 16.59 -1.48 -18.00
C ARG A 77 16.21 -1.58 -16.54
N TRP A 78 15.24 -0.78 -16.12
CA TRP A 78 14.73 -0.82 -14.76
C TRP A 78 13.51 -1.72 -14.69
N VAL A 79 13.47 -2.59 -13.68
CA VAL A 79 12.34 -3.49 -13.42
C VAL A 79 11.62 -2.98 -12.20
N ILE A 80 10.36 -2.57 -12.36
CA ILE A 80 9.52 -2.04 -11.29
C ILE A 80 8.44 -3.08 -11.00
N SER A 81 8.34 -3.49 -9.74
CA SER A 81 7.35 -4.45 -9.27
C SER A 81 6.31 -3.77 -8.39
N GLY A 82 5.04 -4.08 -8.63
CA GLY A 82 3.91 -3.68 -7.78
C GLY A 82 3.40 -4.81 -6.88
N VAL A 83 4.15 -5.92 -6.78
CA VAL A 83 3.84 -7.05 -5.89
C VAL A 83 4.33 -6.82 -4.46
#